data_AF-A0A958DIP0-F1
#
_entry.id   AF-A0A958DIP0-F1
#
_cell.length_a   1.000
_cell.length_b   1.000
_cell.length_c   1.000
_cell.angle_alpha   90.00
_cell.angle_beta   90.00
_cell.angle_gamma   90.00
#
_symmetry.space_group_name_H-M   'P 1'
#
loop_
_entity.id
_entity.type
_entity.pdbx_description
1 polymer ?
#
loop_
_entity_poly.entity_id
_entity_poly.type
_entity_poly.pdbx_seq_one_letter_code
_entity_poly.pdbx_strand_id
1 'polypeptide(L)'
;YEVELVFQDRMFDESGQLFFPSDPSVPEVDPEGDWCDDPNNPNGGCEDLPNETAVAEFFGDIILVNGKAWPKYEVEPRKYRFRLLNGSDSRFYILKFENGSSYRTFHVIGTDDALLPQAVAKTELLLAPGERYDIVVDFTGMSGQSLVLENWAGDEPFKGFTAGGDLSDGEGGTLPPADPATTGKLMKFNISKSFDNGYAEASVVTGTTLRPAIAPLVQDGATRNLVLFEGLDEFGRLQPLLGTLEQGSQAWFEPITENPMLNDTEVWEVYNTTADAHPIHLHLVSFQILDRRPFEGEVEEKYQIQHDGSYGRGGRLEAGSIVIDEGAATGPESHEAGWKDTAVMYPGQVTRVIAKFDRPGRYVWHCHILSHEDHEMMRPFHVGDGTHKDQYLLLADDRVRFQSLYTAYGDVYSNGRAEFKNGDDGMLHGDVTAVDKIDIRERNTIHGDVTSGDRIRLYGDATVTGTISDYDDAVEEMAIPDLAPFSYGSDNVKVSAGEFLALPPGDYKQVKVYEDAILKLEAGVYNVQRLYLNKRSTLEVDAQLGAVTVNIDNKLDVVHDAEVVIDNGTSRDLTFNIDGSSSHKIRDGSIFQGNIIAPKATIRLQDDVYFKGSI
;
A
#
# COMPACT_ATOMS: atom_id res chain seq x y z
N TYR A 1 6.86 -17.02 -35.75
CA TYR A 1 5.81 -17.82 -35.09
C TYR A 1 5.79 -17.57 -33.59
N GLU A 2 6.06 -16.33 -33.20
CA GLU A 2 5.89 -15.84 -31.83
C GLU A 2 4.89 -14.70 -31.93
N VAL A 3 3.90 -14.67 -31.04
CA VAL A 3 2.78 -13.73 -31.10
C VAL A 3 2.38 -13.34 -29.69
N GLU A 4 2.27 -12.05 -29.42
CA GLU A 4 1.72 -11.52 -28.18
C GLU A 4 0.19 -11.55 -28.24
N LEU A 5 -0.45 -11.96 -27.14
CA LEU A 5 -1.90 -11.97 -26.96
C LEU A 5 -2.23 -11.25 -25.64
N VAL A 6 -2.73 -10.03 -25.75
CA VAL A 6 -3.21 -9.23 -24.62
C VAL A 6 -4.72 -9.35 -24.55
N PHE A 7 -5.23 -9.93 -23.47
CA PHE A 7 -6.66 -10.08 -23.21
C PHE A 7 -7.17 -8.89 -22.41
N GLN A 8 -8.28 -8.31 -22.84
CA GLN A 8 -8.88 -7.13 -22.23
C GLN A 8 -10.40 -7.23 -22.40
N ASP A 9 -11.16 -7.31 -21.33
CA ASP A 9 -12.62 -7.14 -21.40
C ASP A 9 -12.99 -5.66 -21.37
N ARG A 10 -13.98 -5.25 -22.16
CA ARG A 10 -14.45 -3.86 -22.26
C ARG A 10 -15.96 -3.86 -22.43
N MET A 11 -16.59 -2.75 -22.06
CA MET A 11 -17.96 -2.43 -22.44
C MET A 11 -17.97 -1.28 -23.43
N PHE A 12 -18.99 -1.23 -24.27
CA PHE A 12 -19.21 -0.12 -25.20
C PHE A 12 -20.66 0.34 -25.16
N ASP A 13 -20.88 1.64 -25.30
CA ASP A 13 -22.23 2.16 -25.52
C ASP A 13 -22.75 1.84 -26.94
N GLU A 14 -24.02 2.14 -27.21
CA GLU A 14 -24.63 1.89 -28.53
C GLU A 14 -23.95 2.66 -29.68
N SER A 15 -23.17 3.70 -29.37
CA SER A 15 -22.40 4.48 -30.35
C SER A 15 -20.98 3.93 -30.58
N GLY A 16 -20.58 2.92 -29.82
CA GLY A 16 -19.27 2.28 -29.86
C GLY A 16 -18.18 3.05 -29.09
N GLN A 17 -18.54 3.98 -28.20
CA GLN A 17 -17.60 4.55 -27.23
C GLN A 17 -17.35 3.57 -26.09
N LEU A 18 -16.16 3.61 -25.48
CA LEU A 18 -15.90 2.85 -24.26
C LEU A 18 -16.86 3.30 -23.16
N PHE A 19 -17.47 2.32 -22.49
CA PHE A 19 -18.30 2.53 -21.32
C PHE A 19 -17.56 1.98 -20.09
N PHE A 20 -17.57 2.75 -19.01
CA PHE A 20 -17.08 2.35 -17.69
C PHE A 20 -18.09 2.82 -16.65
N PRO A 21 -18.62 1.92 -15.80
CA PRO A 21 -19.61 2.27 -14.80
C PRO A 21 -18.99 3.22 -13.77
N SER A 22 -19.66 4.33 -13.54
CA SER A 22 -19.26 5.36 -12.57
C SER A 22 -20.45 6.17 -12.04
N ASP A 23 -21.60 6.11 -12.72
CA ASP A 23 -22.85 6.69 -12.25
C ASP A 23 -23.51 5.72 -11.25
N PRO A 24 -23.70 6.08 -9.98
CA PRO A 24 -24.26 5.19 -8.95
C PRO A 24 -25.71 4.73 -9.24
N SER A 25 -26.37 5.31 -10.24
CA SER A 25 -27.70 4.85 -10.69
C SER A 25 -27.68 3.66 -11.65
N VAL A 26 -26.50 3.27 -12.17
CA VAL A 26 -26.42 2.09 -13.05
C VAL A 26 -26.19 0.82 -12.23
N PRO A 27 -26.87 -0.30 -12.55
CA PRO A 27 -26.71 -1.56 -11.81
C PRO A 27 -25.28 -2.08 -11.79
N GLU A 28 -24.46 -1.75 -12.78
CA GLU A 28 -23.07 -2.19 -12.89
C GLU A 28 -22.14 -1.58 -11.83
N VAL A 29 -22.58 -0.56 -11.07
CA VAL A 29 -21.82 -0.01 -9.94
C VAL A 29 -21.92 -0.87 -8.69
N ASP A 30 -23.11 -1.43 -8.43
CA ASP A 30 -23.38 -2.34 -7.33
C ASP A 30 -24.38 -3.42 -7.79
N PRO A 31 -23.92 -4.40 -8.59
CA PRO A 31 -24.80 -5.35 -9.26
C PRO A 31 -25.52 -6.31 -8.31
N GLU A 32 -24.94 -6.54 -7.13
CA GLU A 32 -25.51 -7.41 -6.09
C GLU A 32 -26.27 -6.63 -5.01
N GLY A 33 -26.15 -5.30 -4.99
CA GLY A 33 -26.71 -4.45 -3.93
C GLY A 33 -25.91 -4.57 -2.63
N ASP A 34 -24.70 -5.11 -2.68
CA ASP A 34 -23.92 -5.49 -1.51
C ASP A 34 -23.49 -4.30 -0.68
N TRP A 35 -23.47 -3.09 -1.25
CA TRP A 35 -23.04 -1.89 -0.53
C TRP A 35 -24.20 -0.93 -0.33
N CYS A 36 -25.04 -0.75 -1.37
CA CYS A 36 -26.25 0.07 -1.29
C CYS A 36 -27.27 -0.51 -0.31
N ASP A 37 -27.41 -1.83 -0.25
CA ASP A 37 -28.39 -2.52 0.59
C ASP A 37 -27.75 -3.17 1.85
N ASP A 38 -26.45 -2.98 2.12
CA ASP A 38 -25.82 -3.45 3.37
C ASP A 38 -26.56 -2.80 4.56
N PRO A 39 -27.19 -3.59 5.46
CA PRO A 39 -27.84 -3.06 6.66
C PRO A 39 -26.87 -2.33 7.61
N ASN A 40 -25.56 -2.51 7.43
CA ASN A 40 -24.51 -1.83 8.16
C ASN A 40 -23.88 -0.65 7.40
N ASN A 41 -24.38 -0.30 6.21
CA ASN A 41 -23.96 0.92 5.53
C ASN A 41 -24.30 2.14 6.41
N PRO A 42 -23.30 2.96 6.80
CA PRO A 42 -23.53 4.10 7.71
C PRO A 42 -24.47 5.17 7.13
N ASN A 43 -24.64 5.22 5.81
CA ASN A 43 -25.46 6.20 5.11
C ASN A 43 -26.86 5.65 4.72
N GLY A 44 -27.14 4.37 4.98
CA GLY A 44 -28.46 3.77 4.78
C GLY A 44 -28.90 3.69 3.31
N GLY A 45 -27.96 3.72 2.37
CA GLY A 45 -28.21 3.59 0.92
C GLY A 45 -27.16 4.28 0.06
N CYS A 46 -27.35 4.23 -1.25
CA CYS A 46 -26.50 4.89 -2.24
C CYS A 46 -26.93 6.34 -2.58
N GLU A 47 -27.85 6.92 -1.80
CA GLU A 47 -28.40 8.26 -2.04
C GLU A 47 -27.36 9.38 -1.90
N ASP A 48 -26.31 9.14 -1.10
CA ASP A 48 -25.24 10.10 -0.82
C ASP A 48 -23.93 9.80 -1.58
N LEU A 49 -23.95 8.88 -2.55
CA LEU A 49 -22.76 8.61 -3.37
C LEU A 49 -22.39 9.79 -4.27
N PRO A 50 -21.09 10.06 -4.49
CA PRO A 50 -20.66 11.00 -5.51
C PRO A 50 -21.21 10.63 -6.89
N ASN A 51 -21.47 11.65 -7.73
CA ASN A 51 -21.98 11.44 -9.11
C ASN A 51 -21.03 10.59 -9.99
N GLU A 52 -19.75 10.54 -9.62
CA GLU A 52 -18.74 9.64 -10.20
C GLU A 52 -18.18 8.82 -9.05
N THR A 53 -18.48 7.52 -9.02
CA THR A 53 -18.04 6.61 -7.97
C THR A 53 -17.12 5.53 -8.50
N ALA A 54 -16.15 5.14 -7.68
CA ALA A 54 -15.38 3.93 -7.90
C ALA A 54 -16.32 2.71 -7.85
N VAL A 55 -15.99 1.72 -8.67
CA VAL A 55 -16.53 0.37 -8.58
C VAL A 55 -15.47 -0.51 -7.91
N ALA A 56 -15.87 -1.58 -7.24
CA ALA A 56 -14.93 -2.52 -6.64
C ALA A 56 -14.34 -3.42 -7.73
N GLU A 57 -15.15 -3.81 -8.71
CA GLU A 57 -14.68 -4.59 -9.84
C GLU A 57 -15.39 -4.22 -11.13
N PHE A 58 -14.68 -4.37 -12.25
CA PHE A 58 -15.21 -4.15 -13.58
C PHE A 58 -15.16 -5.44 -14.42
N PHE A 59 -16.35 -5.86 -14.88
CA PHE A 59 -16.52 -7.03 -15.76
C PHE A 59 -17.10 -6.61 -17.11
N GLY A 60 -16.24 -6.41 -18.11
CA GLY A 60 -16.67 -6.09 -19.47
C GLY A 60 -17.39 -7.25 -20.17
N ASP A 61 -18.36 -6.91 -21.03
CA ASP A 61 -19.18 -7.87 -21.78
C ASP A 61 -18.62 -8.19 -23.19
N ILE A 62 -17.64 -7.41 -23.65
CA ILE A 62 -16.91 -7.63 -24.91
C ILE A 62 -15.45 -8.00 -24.63
N ILE A 63 -15.02 -9.18 -25.06
CA ILE A 63 -13.60 -9.59 -24.98
C ILE A 63 -12.82 -9.09 -26.18
N LEU A 64 -11.75 -8.35 -25.90
CA LEU A 64 -10.74 -7.94 -26.86
C LEU A 64 -9.49 -8.80 -26.73
N VAL A 65 -8.87 -9.11 -27.87
CA VAL A 65 -7.48 -9.59 -27.93
C VAL A 65 -6.68 -8.64 -28.81
N ASN A 66 -5.61 -8.06 -28.27
CA ASN A 66 -4.81 -7.02 -28.93
C ASN A 66 -5.68 -5.86 -29.46
N GLY A 67 -6.68 -5.42 -28.68
CA GLY A 67 -7.58 -4.32 -29.02
C GLY A 67 -8.63 -4.62 -30.11
N LYS A 68 -8.90 -5.91 -30.42
CA LYS A 68 -9.96 -6.32 -31.34
C LYS A 68 -10.95 -7.26 -30.69
N ALA A 69 -12.25 -6.99 -30.84
CA ALA A 69 -13.31 -7.85 -30.33
C ALA A 69 -13.31 -9.22 -31.03
N TRP A 70 -13.22 -10.29 -30.24
CA TRP A 70 -13.23 -11.70 -30.65
C TRP A 70 -12.53 -11.98 -32.00
N PRO A 71 -11.22 -11.71 -32.11
CA PRO A 71 -10.55 -11.73 -33.40
C PRO A 71 -10.33 -13.15 -33.91
N LYS A 72 -10.07 -13.24 -35.22
CA LYS A 72 -9.58 -14.45 -35.86
C LYS A 72 -8.09 -14.31 -36.12
N TYR A 73 -7.34 -15.38 -35.92
CA TYR A 73 -5.91 -15.43 -36.19
C TYR A 73 -5.57 -16.62 -37.10
N GLU A 74 -5.01 -16.33 -38.27
CA GLU A 74 -4.63 -17.35 -39.26
C GLU A 74 -3.25 -17.92 -38.92
N VAL A 75 -3.20 -19.22 -38.65
CA VAL A 75 -1.97 -19.95 -38.33
C VAL A 75 -1.65 -21.01 -39.38
N GLU A 76 -0.36 -21.31 -39.47
CA GLU A 76 0.14 -22.49 -40.20
C GLU A 76 -0.07 -23.74 -39.33
N PRO A 77 -0.20 -24.94 -39.92
CA PRO A 77 -0.30 -26.19 -39.17
C PRO A 77 1.07 -26.59 -38.57
N ARG A 78 1.53 -25.82 -37.59
CA ARG A 78 2.84 -25.95 -36.91
C ARG A 78 2.78 -25.43 -35.48
N LYS A 79 3.90 -25.45 -34.74
CA LYS A 79 3.97 -24.86 -33.41
C LYS A 79 4.11 -23.34 -33.44
N TYR A 80 3.37 -22.67 -32.55
CA TYR A 80 3.47 -21.23 -32.29
C TYR A 80 3.77 -21.01 -30.80
N ARG A 81 4.58 -19.99 -30.52
CA ARG A 81 4.78 -19.44 -29.19
C ARG A 81 3.82 -18.26 -28.99
N PHE A 82 3.07 -18.26 -27.91
CA PHE A 82 2.18 -17.16 -27.54
C PHE A 82 2.60 -16.57 -26.20
N ARG A 83 2.72 -15.25 -26.12
CA ARG A 83 2.97 -14.52 -24.88
C ARG A 83 1.65 -13.92 -24.41
N LEU A 84 1.07 -14.53 -23.39
CA LEU A 84 -0.22 -14.16 -22.86
C LEU A 84 -0.03 -13.06 -21.81
N LEU A 85 -0.89 -12.05 -21.85
CA LEU A 85 -1.02 -11.02 -20.82
C LEU A 85 -2.50 -10.84 -20.53
N ASN A 86 -2.89 -10.90 -19.27
CA ASN A 86 -4.18 -10.38 -18.84
C ASN A 86 -4.04 -8.88 -18.54
N GLY A 87 -4.60 -8.06 -19.42
CA GLY A 87 -4.69 -6.60 -19.30
C GLY A 87 -6.11 -6.11 -19.05
N SER A 88 -6.93 -6.97 -18.44
CA SER A 88 -8.26 -6.65 -17.91
C SER A 88 -8.15 -5.98 -16.54
N ASP A 89 -9.26 -5.37 -16.13
CA ASP A 89 -9.38 -4.68 -14.84
C ASP A 89 -9.43 -5.69 -13.68
N SER A 90 -10.55 -6.42 -13.58
CA SER A 90 -10.79 -7.42 -12.52
C SER A 90 -10.81 -8.86 -13.04
N ARG A 91 -11.17 -9.05 -14.31
CA ARG A 91 -11.51 -10.37 -14.84
C ARG A 91 -10.34 -11.35 -14.85
N PHE A 92 -10.56 -12.49 -14.19
CA PHE A 92 -9.74 -13.69 -14.35
C PHE A 92 -10.13 -14.46 -15.62
N TYR A 93 -9.18 -15.16 -16.22
CA TYR A 93 -9.44 -16.09 -17.32
C TYR A 93 -9.02 -17.51 -16.96
N ILE A 94 -9.83 -18.51 -17.32
CA ILE A 94 -9.40 -19.91 -17.37
C ILE A 94 -9.35 -20.34 -18.83
N LEU A 95 -8.15 -20.38 -19.39
CA LEU A 95 -7.92 -20.52 -20.82
C LEU A 95 -7.97 -21.98 -21.26
N LYS A 96 -8.87 -22.31 -22.20
CA LYS A 96 -8.98 -23.64 -22.81
C LYS A 96 -9.02 -23.54 -24.34
N PHE A 97 -8.21 -24.37 -25.01
CA PHE A 97 -8.22 -24.45 -26.48
C PHE A 97 -9.22 -25.52 -26.93
N GLU A 98 -10.46 -25.12 -27.19
CA GLU A 98 -11.53 -25.99 -27.67
C GLU A 98 -11.23 -26.50 -29.09
N ASN A 99 -11.38 -27.82 -29.25
CA ASN A 99 -11.21 -28.56 -30.49
C ASN A 99 -12.35 -29.59 -30.67
N GLY A 100 -13.54 -29.11 -31.03
CA GLY A 100 -14.75 -29.91 -31.17
C GLY A 100 -15.34 -30.35 -29.83
N SER A 101 -15.08 -31.59 -29.43
CA SER A 101 -15.55 -32.14 -28.14
C SER A 101 -14.40 -32.41 -27.17
N SER A 102 -13.24 -31.79 -27.38
CA SER A 102 -12.02 -32.01 -26.61
C SER A 102 -11.21 -30.73 -26.47
N TYR A 103 -10.30 -30.69 -25.50
CA TYR A 103 -9.37 -29.58 -25.31
C TYR A 103 -7.96 -29.95 -25.77
N ARG A 104 -7.31 -29.02 -26.48
CA ARG A 104 -5.94 -29.20 -26.96
C ARG A 104 -4.95 -28.97 -25.82
N THR A 105 -4.01 -29.90 -25.66
CA THR A 105 -2.84 -29.69 -24.80
C THR A 105 -1.92 -28.63 -25.39
N PHE A 106 -1.46 -27.72 -24.54
CA PHE A 106 -0.40 -26.75 -24.82
C PHE A 106 0.67 -26.85 -23.74
N HIS A 107 1.80 -26.17 -23.94
CA HIS A 107 2.93 -26.22 -23.00
C HIS A 107 3.22 -24.83 -22.46
N VAL A 108 3.13 -24.64 -21.15
CA VAL A 108 3.67 -23.46 -20.47
C VAL A 108 5.19 -23.59 -20.44
N ILE A 109 5.87 -22.57 -20.94
CA ILE A 109 7.34 -22.51 -21.02
C ILE A 109 7.94 -21.36 -20.21
N GLY A 110 7.14 -20.40 -19.78
CA GLY A 110 7.59 -19.27 -18.95
C GLY A 110 6.46 -18.62 -18.18
N THR A 111 6.84 -17.94 -17.11
CA THR A 111 6.02 -17.15 -16.20
C THR A 111 6.42 -15.68 -16.32
N ASP A 112 6.00 -14.85 -15.37
CA ASP A 112 6.13 -13.39 -15.36
C ASP A 112 7.53 -12.84 -15.70
N ASP A 113 8.60 -13.44 -15.16
CA ASP A 113 9.98 -12.91 -15.28
C ASP A 113 10.99 -13.91 -15.89
N ALA A 114 10.59 -15.14 -16.22
CA ALA A 114 11.52 -16.10 -16.83
C ALA A 114 10.86 -17.30 -17.52
N LEU A 115 11.65 -18.01 -18.33
CA LEU A 115 11.33 -19.39 -18.70
C LEU A 115 11.29 -20.28 -17.45
N LEU A 116 10.40 -21.26 -17.45
CA LEU A 116 10.39 -22.38 -16.51
C LEU A 116 11.62 -23.28 -16.79
N PRO A 117 12.10 -24.08 -15.83
CA PRO A 117 13.17 -25.07 -16.09
C PRO A 117 12.80 -26.08 -17.19
N GLN A 118 11.53 -26.48 -17.24
CA GLN A 118 11.00 -27.43 -18.21
C GLN A 118 9.62 -26.99 -18.71
N ALA A 119 9.29 -27.38 -19.94
CA ALA A 119 7.97 -27.16 -20.50
C ALA A 119 6.91 -28.03 -19.79
N VAL A 120 5.84 -27.39 -19.30
CA VAL A 120 4.75 -28.00 -18.52
C VAL A 120 3.51 -28.13 -19.39
N ALA A 121 3.03 -29.36 -19.59
CA ALA A 121 1.82 -29.60 -20.37
C ALA A 121 0.56 -29.25 -19.56
N LYS A 122 -0.35 -28.48 -20.18
CA LYS A 122 -1.63 -28.08 -19.60
C LYS A 122 -2.73 -28.18 -20.65
N THR A 123 -3.96 -28.40 -20.20
CA THR A 123 -5.19 -28.27 -21.00
C THR A 123 -6.03 -27.07 -20.58
N GLU A 124 -5.70 -26.48 -19.44
CA GLU A 124 -6.31 -25.29 -18.88
C GLU A 124 -5.26 -24.47 -18.13
N LEU A 125 -5.42 -23.16 -18.11
CA LEU A 125 -4.50 -22.23 -17.46
C LEU A 125 -5.29 -21.07 -16.86
N LEU A 126 -5.21 -20.91 -15.54
CA LEU A 126 -5.67 -19.70 -14.87
C LEU A 126 -4.71 -18.55 -15.22
N LEU A 127 -5.29 -17.39 -15.52
CA LEU A 127 -4.55 -16.18 -15.84
C LEU A 127 -5.26 -14.99 -15.16
N ALA A 128 -4.71 -14.56 -14.03
CA ALA A 128 -5.21 -13.43 -13.26
C ALA A 128 -4.75 -12.08 -13.84
N PRO A 129 -5.42 -10.96 -13.49
CA PRO A 129 -4.96 -9.61 -13.85
C PRO A 129 -3.46 -9.41 -13.58
N GLY A 130 -2.74 -8.84 -14.55
CA GLY A 130 -1.30 -8.58 -14.46
C GLY A 130 -0.37 -9.79 -14.68
N GLU A 131 -0.87 -11.03 -14.66
CA GLU A 131 -0.06 -12.21 -14.91
C GLU A 131 0.34 -12.36 -16.39
N ARG A 132 1.49 -12.99 -16.61
CA ARG A 132 1.95 -13.40 -17.94
C ARG A 132 2.34 -14.86 -17.96
N TYR A 133 1.92 -15.54 -19.02
CA TYR A 133 2.40 -16.88 -19.34
C TYR A 133 2.90 -16.94 -20.77
N ASP A 134 4.04 -17.58 -20.94
CA ASP A 134 4.59 -17.91 -22.25
C ASP A 134 4.24 -19.36 -22.57
N ILE A 135 3.52 -19.60 -23.66
CA ILE A 135 3.02 -20.92 -24.02
C ILE A 135 3.43 -21.33 -25.45
N VAL A 136 3.49 -22.64 -25.68
CA VAL A 136 3.62 -23.24 -27.02
C VAL A 136 2.38 -24.07 -27.33
N VAL A 137 1.70 -23.72 -28.42
CA VAL A 137 0.54 -24.45 -28.95
C VAL A 137 0.95 -25.12 -30.26
N ASP A 138 0.68 -26.41 -30.36
CA ASP A 138 1.00 -27.19 -31.54
C ASP A 138 -0.23 -27.34 -32.45
N PHE A 139 -0.20 -26.75 -33.65
CA PHE A 139 -1.24 -26.89 -34.68
C PHE A 139 -0.91 -27.92 -35.77
N THR A 140 0.16 -28.72 -35.59
CA THR A 140 0.58 -29.73 -36.55
C THR A 140 -0.53 -30.73 -36.83
N GLY A 141 -0.75 -31.01 -38.12
CA GLY A 141 -1.78 -31.96 -38.57
C GLY A 141 -3.22 -31.41 -38.56
N MET A 142 -3.40 -30.12 -38.27
CA MET A 142 -4.73 -29.49 -38.13
C MET A 142 -5.13 -28.63 -39.33
N SER A 143 -4.46 -28.78 -40.48
CA SER A 143 -4.74 -27.99 -41.69
C SER A 143 -6.22 -28.03 -42.07
N GLY A 144 -6.83 -26.86 -42.22
CA GLY A 144 -8.25 -26.67 -42.53
C GLY A 144 -9.20 -26.73 -41.33
N GLN A 145 -8.70 -27.00 -40.13
CA GLN A 145 -9.48 -26.97 -38.88
C GLN A 145 -9.46 -25.57 -38.24
N SER A 146 -10.16 -25.43 -37.13
CA SER A 146 -10.12 -24.24 -36.30
C SER A 146 -10.21 -24.58 -34.82
N LEU A 147 -9.57 -23.78 -33.97
CA LEU A 147 -9.69 -23.84 -32.51
C LEU A 147 -10.28 -22.56 -31.96
N VAL A 148 -11.13 -22.65 -30.96
CA VAL A 148 -11.57 -21.48 -30.16
C VAL A 148 -10.76 -21.47 -28.87
N LEU A 149 -10.23 -20.30 -28.50
CA LEU A 149 -9.72 -20.06 -27.16
C LEU A 149 -10.90 -19.60 -26.30
N GLU A 150 -11.28 -20.42 -25.34
CA GLU A 150 -12.39 -20.21 -24.43
C GLU A 150 -11.93 -19.68 -23.07
N ASN A 151 -12.83 -18.96 -22.40
CA ASN A 151 -12.73 -18.59 -21.00
C ASN A 151 -13.68 -19.48 -20.20
N TRP A 152 -13.15 -20.13 -19.17
CA TRP A 152 -13.91 -20.95 -18.23
C TRP A 152 -13.95 -20.38 -16.81
N ALA A 153 -13.41 -19.17 -16.58
CA ALA A 153 -13.68 -18.41 -15.36
C ALA A 153 -15.11 -17.85 -15.38
N GLY A 154 -15.61 -17.34 -14.24
CA GLY A 154 -16.92 -16.69 -14.14
C GLY A 154 -16.96 -15.28 -14.76
N ASP A 155 -18.17 -14.70 -14.80
CA ASP A 155 -18.44 -13.29 -15.11
C ASP A 155 -18.59 -12.43 -13.84
N GLU A 156 -17.92 -12.84 -12.77
CA GLU A 156 -18.05 -12.33 -11.40
C GLU A 156 -16.69 -12.48 -10.65
N PRO A 157 -16.56 -11.95 -9.41
CA PRO A 157 -15.32 -12.06 -8.63
C PRO A 157 -14.81 -13.51 -8.54
N PHE A 158 -13.50 -13.70 -8.73
CA PHE A 158 -12.93 -15.05 -8.72
C PHE A 158 -12.68 -15.53 -7.30
N LYS A 159 -13.47 -16.49 -6.82
CA LYS A 159 -13.40 -17.01 -5.43
C LYS A 159 -12.58 -18.31 -5.30
N GLY A 160 -11.88 -18.71 -6.37
CA GLY A 160 -11.08 -19.93 -6.42
C GLY A 160 -11.85 -21.17 -6.85
N PHE A 161 -11.40 -22.33 -6.39
CA PHE A 161 -11.94 -23.64 -6.77
C PHE A 161 -12.45 -24.40 -5.56
N THR A 162 -13.54 -25.14 -5.76
CA THR A 162 -13.98 -26.16 -4.80
C THR A 162 -12.98 -27.31 -4.73
N ALA A 163 -13.08 -28.15 -3.70
CA ALA A 163 -12.31 -29.39 -3.62
C ALA A 163 -12.52 -30.34 -4.81
N GLY A 164 -13.63 -30.18 -5.56
CA GLY A 164 -13.93 -30.92 -6.78
C GLY A 164 -13.24 -30.38 -8.04
N GLY A 165 -12.63 -29.19 -7.97
CA GLY A 165 -12.02 -28.51 -9.11
C GLY A 165 -12.97 -27.63 -9.93
N ASP A 166 -14.24 -27.51 -9.50
CA ASP A 166 -15.20 -26.57 -10.08
C ASP A 166 -14.99 -25.16 -9.52
N LEU A 167 -15.42 -24.11 -10.24
CA LEU A 167 -15.41 -22.74 -9.74
C LEU A 167 -16.20 -22.64 -8.43
N SER A 168 -15.63 -22.04 -7.39
CA SER A 168 -16.29 -21.89 -6.09
C SER A 168 -17.13 -20.62 -6.04
N ASP A 169 -18.28 -20.65 -5.36
CA ASP A 169 -19.09 -19.48 -5.02
C ASP A 169 -18.67 -18.80 -3.70
N GLY A 170 -17.63 -19.30 -3.03
CA GLY A 170 -17.20 -18.82 -1.71
C GLY A 170 -18.02 -19.39 -0.53
N GLU A 171 -19.18 -20.00 -0.80
CA GLU A 171 -20.12 -20.52 0.22
C GLU A 171 -20.19 -22.06 0.26
N GLY A 172 -19.26 -22.72 -0.44
CA GLY A 172 -19.16 -24.17 -0.53
C GLY A 172 -19.97 -24.81 -1.66
N GLY A 173 -20.60 -24.00 -2.52
CA GLY A 173 -21.20 -24.39 -3.78
C GLY A 173 -20.30 -24.07 -4.99
N THR A 174 -20.93 -23.94 -6.16
CA THR A 174 -20.24 -23.82 -7.45
C THR A 174 -20.80 -22.69 -8.30
N LEU A 175 -19.92 -21.94 -8.97
CA LEU A 175 -20.30 -20.91 -9.94
C LEU A 175 -20.33 -21.44 -11.38
N PRO A 176 -21.22 -20.91 -12.23
CA PRO A 176 -21.17 -21.18 -13.67
C PRO A 176 -19.94 -20.51 -14.32
N PRO A 177 -19.40 -21.07 -15.41
CA PRO A 177 -18.42 -20.37 -16.22
C PRO A 177 -19.07 -19.20 -16.97
N ALA A 178 -18.22 -18.31 -17.50
CA ALA A 178 -18.58 -17.15 -18.30
C ALA A 178 -19.48 -17.52 -19.48
N ASP A 179 -20.33 -16.57 -19.91
CA ASP A 179 -21.35 -16.81 -20.92
C ASP A 179 -20.72 -17.40 -22.21
N PRO A 180 -21.05 -18.65 -22.57
CA PRO A 180 -20.46 -19.31 -23.74
C PRO A 180 -20.85 -18.64 -25.07
N ALA A 181 -21.83 -17.75 -25.08
CA ALA A 181 -22.18 -16.94 -26.25
C ALA A 181 -21.24 -15.73 -26.45
N THR A 182 -20.67 -15.17 -25.37
CA THR A 182 -19.93 -13.91 -25.35
C THR A 182 -18.56 -14.04 -24.66
N THR A 183 -18.47 -13.77 -23.36
CA THR A 183 -17.25 -13.66 -22.55
C THR A 183 -16.55 -14.99 -22.32
N GLY A 184 -17.26 -16.11 -22.50
CA GLY A 184 -16.73 -17.47 -22.58
C GLY A 184 -15.85 -17.72 -23.83
N LYS A 185 -15.75 -16.76 -24.76
CA LYS A 185 -14.90 -16.84 -25.96
C LYS A 185 -13.91 -15.68 -25.98
N LEU A 186 -12.64 -15.95 -26.31
CA LEU A 186 -11.63 -14.91 -26.47
C LEU A 186 -11.29 -14.66 -27.94
N MET A 187 -10.91 -15.72 -28.67
CA MET A 187 -10.51 -15.61 -30.07
C MET A 187 -10.60 -16.95 -30.79
N LYS A 188 -10.48 -16.92 -32.13
CA LYS A 188 -10.47 -18.12 -32.97
C LYS A 188 -9.20 -18.25 -33.79
N PHE A 189 -8.54 -19.40 -33.70
CA PHE A 189 -7.44 -19.78 -34.56
C PHE A 189 -7.95 -20.53 -35.78
N ASN A 190 -7.63 -20.05 -36.97
CA ASN A 190 -7.92 -20.74 -38.23
C ASN A 190 -6.61 -21.33 -38.76
N ILE A 191 -6.54 -22.66 -38.90
CA ILE A 191 -5.33 -23.35 -39.33
C ILE A 191 -5.35 -23.45 -40.86
N SER A 192 -5.33 -22.30 -41.54
CA SER A 192 -5.51 -22.21 -43.00
C SER A 192 -4.31 -21.65 -43.76
N LYS A 193 -3.32 -21.09 -43.05
CA LYS A 193 -2.16 -20.47 -43.68
C LYS A 193 -1.28 -21.54 -44.33
N SER A 194 -0.82 -21.25 -45.55
CA SER A 194 0.08 -22.15 -46.29
C SER A 194 1.38 -22.38 -45.53
N PHE A 195 1.78 -23.64 -45.42
CA PHE A 195 2.98 -24.05 -44.68
C PHE A 195 4.25 -23.50 -45.35
N ASP A 196 5.06 -22.74 -44.60
CA ASP A 196 6.32 -22.20 -45.08
C ASP A 196 7.51 -23.07 -44.62
N ASN A 197 8.09 -23.81 -45.56
CA ASN A 197 9.26 -24.65 -45.34
C ASN A 197 10.56 -23.86 -45.07
N GLY A 198 10.54 -22.53 -45.19
CA GLY A 198 11.69 -21.66 -44.92
C GLY A 198 12.06 -21.53 -43.45
N TYR A 199 11.19 -21.97 -42.53
CA TYR A 199 11.39 -21.85 -41.09
C TYR A 199 11.38 -23.20 -40.39
N ALA A 200 12.39 -23.44 -39.54
CA ALA A 200 12.50 -24.65 -38.74
C ALA A 200 11.34 -24.79 -37.72
N GLU A 201 10.88 -26.03 -37.53
CA GLU A 201 9.89 -26.36 -36.52
C GLU A 201 10.45 -26.24 -35.10
N ALA A 202 9.62 -25.77 -34.16
CA ALA A 202 9.98 -25.78 -32.75
C ALA A 202 9.96 -27.23 -32.21
N SER A 203 10.94 -27.58 -31.38
CA SER A 203 11.07 -28.90 -30.77
C SER A 203 10.43 -29.02 -29.39
N VAL A 204 9.71 -27.98 -28.92
CA VAL A 204 9.12 -27.98 -27.57
C VAL A 204 8.03 -29.06 -27.46
N VAL A 205 8.18 -29.87 -26.42
CA VAL A 205 7.27 -30.92 -25.92
C VAL A 205 7.42 -31.01 -24.40
N THR A 206 6.52 -31.73 -23.71
CA THR A 206 6.62 -31.98 -22.26
C THR A 206 8.01 -32.44 -21.84
N GLY A 207 8.57 -31.79 -20.82
CA GLY A 207 9.90 -32.12 -20.29
C GLY A 207 11.08 -31.61 -21.11
N THR A 208 10.84 -30.83 -22.19
CA THR A 208 11.90 -30.09 -22.87
C THR A 208 12.62 -29.22 -21.84
N THR A 209 13.94 -29.37 -21.71
CA THR A 209 14.76 -28.52 -20.84
C THR A 209 14.91 -27.15 -21.48
N LEU A 210 14.47 -26.11 -20.79
CA LEU A 210 14.46 -24.73 -21.29
C LEU A 210 15.60 -23.91 -20.67
N ARG A 211 15.95 -24.20 -19.41
CA ARG A 211 17.03 -23.55 -18.65
C ARG A 211 17.50 -24.44 -17.48
N PRO A 212 18.62 -24.11 -16.82
CA PRO A 212 18.97 -24.72 -15.55
C PRO A 212 17.85 -24.57 -14.50
N ALA A 213 17.76 -25.52 -13.57
CA ALA A 213 16.81 -25.46 -12.48
C ALA A 213 16.92 -24.13 -11.72
N ILE A 214 15.77 -23.57 -11.34
CA ILE A 214 15.71 -22.37 -10.51
C ILE A 214 16.10 -22.80 -9.09
N ALA A 215 17.13 -22.17 -8.54
CA ALA A 215 17.57 -22.43 -7.18
C ALA A 215 16.52 -21.89 -6.21
N PRO A 216 16.09 -22.67 -5.20
CA PRO A 216 15.27 -22.14 -4.12
C PRO A 216 15.98 -20.98 -3.42
N LEU A 217 15.25 -19.90 -3.16
CA LEU A 217 15.74 -18.84 -2.30
C LEU A 217 15.88 -19.36 -0.86
N VAL A 218 16.89 -18.84 -0.16
CA VAL A 218 17.12 -19.13 1.25
C VAL A 218 16.84 -17.85 2.00
N GLN A 219 15.89 -17.90 2.93
CA GLN A 219 15.54 -16.76 3.76
C GLN A 219 16.72 -16.38 4.67
N ASP A 220 17.08 -15.11 4.67
CA ASP A 220 18.05 -14.49 5.59
C ASP A 220 17.54 -13.19 6.23
N GLY A 221 16.38 -12.68 5.76
CA GLY A 221 15.65 -11.56 6.35
C GLY A 221 14.38 -12.00 7.10
N ALA A 222 13.47 -11.04 7.32
CA ALA A 222 12.24 -11.24 8.10
C ALA A 222 11.21 -12.16 7.41
N THR A 223 10.26 -12.64 8.21
CA THR A 223 8.95 -13.08 7.73
C THR A 223 7.96 -11.94 8.00
N ARG A 224 7.24 -11.47 6.98
CA ARG A 224 6.23 -10.41 7.12
C ARG A 224 4.82 -10.99 7.08
N ASN A 225 4.00 -10.61 8.05
CA ASN A 225 2.60 -11.03 8.16
C ASN A 225 1.68 -9.92 7.64
N LEU A 226 1.24 -10.09 6.40
CA LEU A 226 0.43 -9.14 5.65
C LEU A 226 -0.99 -9.67 5.52
N VAL A 227 -1.98 -8.80 5.47
CA VAL A 227 -3.39 -9.21 5.48
C VAL A 227 -4.15 -8.43 4.40
N LEU A 228 -5.05 -9.13 3.71
CA LEU A 228 -6.02 -8.56 2.78
C LEU A 228 -7.35 -8.42 3.52
N PHE A 229 -7.91 -7.22 3.49
CA PHE A 229 -9.17 -6.87 4.14
C PHE A 229 -10.18 -6.32 3.14
N GLU A 230 -11.45 -6.42 3.50
CA GLU A 230 -12.55 -5.68 2.90
C GLU A 230 -13.22 -4.85 3.99
N GLY A 231 -13.47 -3.60 3.68
CA GLY A 231 -14.09 -2.62 4.56
C GLY A 231 -15.09 -1.77 3.80
N LEU A 232 -15.57 -0.70 4.43
CA LEU A 232 -16.35 0.34 3.75
C LEU A 232 -15.66 1.69 3.91
N ASP A 233 -15.74 2.55 2.90
CA ASP A 233 -15.32 3.93 3.04
C ASP A 233 -16.35 4.79 3.80
N GLU A 234 -16.12 6.11 3.87
CA GLU A 234 -17.03 7.07 4.50
C GLU A 234 -18.39 7.21 3.80
N PHE A 235 -18.48 6.80 2.53
CA PHE A 235 -19.71 6.78 1.74
C PHE A 235 -20.44 5.43 1.85
N GLY A 236 -19.85 4.42 2.50
CA GLY A 236 -20.40 3.08 2.60
C GLY A 236 -20.11 2.20 1.38
N ARG A 237 -19.16 2.59 0.51
CA ARG A 237 -18.72 1.80 -0.64
C ARG A 237 -17.71 0.75 -0.19
N LEU A 238 -17.72 -0.42 -0.82
CA LEU A 238 -16.70 -1.45 -0.56
C LEU A 238 -15.31 -0.89 -0.82
N GLN A 239 -14.45 -1.10 0.17
CA GLN A 239 -13.08 -0.61 0.17
C GLN A 239 -12.15 -1.79 0.48
N PRO A 240 -11.60 -2.46 -0.56
CA PRO A 240 -10.55 -3.44 -0.39
C PRO A 240 -9.26 -2.76 0.08
N LEU A 241 -8.63 -3.34 1.10
CA LEU A 241 -7.51 -2.74 1.82
C LEU A 241 -6.40 -3.76 2.01
N LEU A 242 -5.16 -3.26 1.98
CA LEU A 242 -4.00 -3.99 2.45
C LEU A 242 -3.70 -3.61 3.89
N GLY A 243 -2.96 -4.46 4.59
CA GLY A 243 -2.55 -4.15 5.94
C GLY A 243 -1.58 -5.17 6.51
N THR A 244 -1.35 -5.04 7.81
CA THR A 244 -0.47 -5.93 8.56
C THR A 244 -1.25 -6.62 9.67
N LEU A 245 -0.75 -7.77 10.11
CA LEU A 245 -1.31 -8.44 11.28
C LEU A 245 -1.24 -7.56 12.55
N GLU A 246 -0.24 -6.69 12.65
CA GLU A 246 -0.03 -5.81 13.80
C GLU A 246 -0.97 -4.60 13.83
N GLN A 247 -1.17 -3.94 12.67
CA GLN A 247 -1.86 -2.64 12.58
C GLN A 247 -3.27 -2.73 11.98
N GLY A 248 -3.67 -3.89 11.47
CA GLY A 248 -4.93 -4.09 10.75
C GLY A 248 -4.86 -3.48 9.35
N SER A 249 -6.03 -3.16 8.79
CA SER A 249 -6.19 -2.49 7.50
C SER A 249 -5.53 -1.11 7.52
N GLN A 250 -4.96 -0.72 6.38
CA GLN A 250 -4.24 0.55 6.21
C GLN A 250 -4.53 1.14 4.82
N ALA A 251 -4.78 2.44 4.79
CA ALA A 251 -4.91 3.21 3.57
C ALA A 251 -3.54 3.50 2.93
N TRP A 252 -3.53 3.84 1.64
CA TRP A 252 -2.30 4.15 0.89
C TRP A 252 -1.44 5.24 1.56
N PHE A 253 -2.08 6.30 2.07
CA PHE A 253 -1.41 7.48 2.61
C PHE A 253 -0.91 7.32 4.07
N GLU A 254 -1.25 6.21 4.73
CA GLU A 254 -0.74 5.89 6.06
C GLU A 254 0.77 5.57 6.04
N PRO A 255 1.49 5.73 7.18
CA PRO A 255 2.94 5.49 7.24
C PRO A 255 3.36 4.11 6.69
N ILE A 256 4.51 4.05 6.03
CA ILE A 256 5.04 2.81 5.42
C ILE A 256 5.36 1.76 6.50
N THR A 257 4.81 0.56 6.34
CA THR A 257 5.00 -0.58 7.26
C THR A 257 5.92 -1.66 6.70
N GLU A 258 5.91 -1.87 5.38
CA GLU A 258 6.75 -2.85 4.71
C GLU A 258 8.13 -2.25 4.42
N ASN A 259 9.12 -2.53 5.27
CA ASN A 259 10.48 -1.99 5.15
C ASN A 259 11.57 -3.09 5.06
N PRO A 260 11.69 -3.85 3.96
CA PRO A 260 12.76 -4.84 3.79
C PRO A 260 14.16 -4.22 3.82
N MET A 261 15.13 -4.83 4.50
CA MET A 261 16.51 -4.32 4.46
C MET A 261 17.17 -4.60 3.11
N LEU A 262 18.13 -3.76 2.71
CA LEU A 262 18.83 -3.93 1.44
C LEU A 262 19.64 -5.25 1.44
N ASN A 263 19.35 -6.08 0.43
CA ASN A 263 19.84 -7.43 0.18
C ASN A 263 19.16 -8.56 0.97
N ASP A 264 18.20 -8.26 1.83
CA ASP A 264 17.45 -9.29 2.53
C ASP A 264 16.64 -10.15 1.56
N THR A 265 16.59 -11.43 1.87
CA THR A 265 15.67 -12.41 1.30
C THR A 265 14.59 -12.68 2.34
N GLU A 266 13.40 -12.14 2.13
CA GLU A 266 12.28 -12.22 3.07
C GLU A 266 11.20 -13.16 2.57
N VAL A 267 10.43 -13.71 3.52
CA VAL A 267 9.17 -14.39 3.23
C VAL A 267 8.02 -13.44 3.56
N TRP A 268 7.11 -13.25 2.61
CA TRP A 268 5.85 -12.54 2.84
C TRP A 268 4.73 -13.56 2.94
N GLU A 269 4.06 -13.59 4.10
CA GLU A 269 2.89 -14.41 4.39
C GLU A 269 1.66 -13.52 4.27
N VAL A 270 0.89 -13.71 3.21
CA VAL A 270 -0.28 -12.90 2.87
C VAL A 270 -1.53 -13.69 3.23
N TYR A 271 -2.21 -13.28 4.30
CA TYR A 271 -3.48 -13.84 4.76
C TYR A 271 -4.61 -13.18 3.98
N ASN A 272 -5.33 -13.98 3.18
CA ASN A 272 -6.52 -13.49 2.53
C ASN A 272 -7.76 -13.74 3.41
N THR A 273 -8.27 -12.68 4.06
CA THR A 273 -9.48 -12.75 4.90
C THR A 273 -10.76 -12.42 4.16
N THR A 274 -10.67 -12.05 2.87
CA THR A 274 -11.79 -11.61 2.04
C THR A 274 -12.49 -12.77 1.35
N ALA A 275 -13.64 -12.50 0.74
CA ALA A 275 -14.38 -13.50 -0.06
C ALA A 275 -13.71 -13.79 -1.42
N ASP A 276 -12.96 -12.83 -1.95
CA ASP A 276 -12.42 -12.89 -3.32
C ASP A 276 -10.93 -13.23 -3.38
N ALA A 277 -10.49 -13.80 -4.50
CA ALA A 277 -9.07 -14.04 -4.74
C ALA A 277 -8.40 -12.79 -5.32
N HIS A 278 -7.26 -12.41 -4.75
CA HIS A 278 -6.54 -11.20 -5.14
C HIS A 278 -5.22 -11.53 -5.84
N PRO A 279 -4.96 -11.03 -7.06
CA PRO A 279 -3.66 -11.14 -7.71
C PRO A 279 -2.69 -10.10 -7.11
N ILE A 280 -1.93 -10.48 -6.08
CA ILE A 280 -0.99 -9.56 -5.43
C ILE A 280 0.29 -9.44 -6.25
N HIS A 281 0.64 -8.20 -6.59
CA HIS A 281 1.82 -7.81 -7.32
C HIS A 281 2.81 -7.06 -6.43
N LEU A 282 4.11 -7.39 -6.56
CA LEU A 282 5.20 -6.65 -5.93
C LEU A 282 6.05 -6.00 -7.02
N HIS A 283 6.25 -4.69 -6.92
CA HIS A 283 7.25 -4.00 -7.75
C HIS A 283 8.66 -4.43 -7.37
N LEU A 284 9.64 -4.06 -8.21
CA LEU A 284 11.08 -4.35 -8.09
C LEU A 284 11.46 -5.83 -8.25
N VAL A 285 10.82 -6.72 -7.49
CA VAL A 285 11.27 -8.09 -7.29
C VAL A 285 10.50 -9.08 -8.14
N SER A 286 11.15 -10.20 -8.42
CA SER A 286 10.46 -11.44 -8.71
C SER A 286 10.67 -12.40 -7.55
N PHE A 287 9.67 -13.22 -7.29
CA PHE A 287 9.58 -14.10 -6.13
C PHE A 287 9.27 -15.54 -6.54
N GLN A 288 9.48 -16.45 -5.60
CA GLN A 288 9.03 -17.84 -5.68
C GLN A 288 7.84 -18.02 -4.76
N ILE A 289 6.78 -18.67 -5.25
CA ILE A 289 5.69 -19.14 -4.39
C ILE A 289 6.19 -20.36 -3.61
N LEU A 290 6.10 -20.32 -2.29
CA LEU A 290 6.51 -21.42 -1.41
C LEU A 290 5.37 -22.42 -1.22
N ASP A 291 4.24 -21.96 -0.69
CA ASP A 291 3.02 -22.74 -0.51
C ASP A 291 1.81 -21.84 -0.22
N ARG A 292 0.64 -22.47 -0.19
CA ARG A 292 -0.63 -21.93 0.27
C ARG A 292 -1.24 -22.85 1.31
N ARG A 293 -1.81 -22.29 2.37
CA ARG A 293 -2.34 -23.06 3.51
C ARG A 293 -3.70 -22.51 3.92
N PRO A 294 -4.73 -23.37 4.08
CA PRO A 294 -5.98 -22.94 4.69
C PRO A 294 -5.76 -22.39 6.10
N PHE A 295 -6.47 -21.33 6.46
CA PHE A 295 -6.50 -20.81 7.82
C PHE A 295 -7.90 -20.37 8.23
N GLU A 296 -8.15 -20.38 9.53
CA GLU A 296 -9.27 -19.71 10.18
C GLU A 296 -8.73 -18.56 11.04
N GLY A 297 -9.52 -17.50 11.21
CA GLY A 297 -9.19 -16.39 12.09
C GLY A 297 -10.36 -15.40 12.21
N GLU A 298 -10.43 -14.71 13.33
CA GLU A 298 -11.44 -13.68 13.61
C GLU A 298 -10.91 -12.32 13.15
N VAL A 299 -11.70 -11.62 12.33
CA VAL A 299 -11.44 -10.23 11.93
C VAL A 299 -12.33 -9.32 12.76
N GLU A 300 -11.72 -8.46 13.56
CA GLU A 300 -12.42 -7.40 14.30
C GLU A 300 -12.54 -6.14 13.45
N GLU A 301 -13.70 -5.48 13.52
CA GLU A 301 -13.91 -4.20 12.84
C GLU A 301 -13.03 -3.10 13.45
N LYS A 302 -12.40 -2.31 12.58
CA LYS A 302 -11.51 -1.20 12.95
C LYS A 302 -11.94 0.06 12.19
N TYR A 303 -11.85 1.23 12.80
CA TYR A 303 -11.98 2.48 12.04
C TYR A 303 -10.83 2.63 11.04
N GLN A 304 -11.18 2.90 9.79
CA GLN A 304 -10.23 3.16 8.71
C GLN A 304 -10.24 4.66 8.41
N ILE A 305 -9.10 5.34 8.58
CA ILE A 305 -9.00 6.76 8.21
C ILE A 305 -9.03 6.89 6.68
N GLN A 306 -9.69 7.93 6.20
CA GLN A 306 -9.82 8.29 4.79
C GLN A 306 -8.97 9.50 4.45
N HIS A 307 -8.71 9.73 3.17
CA HIS A 307 -7.77 10.75 2.69
C HIS A 307 -8.15 12.18 3.07
N ASP A 308 -9.44 12.44 3.33
CA ASP A 308 -9.98 13.73 3.76
C ASP A 308 -10.03 13.88 5.30
N GLY A 309 -9.58 12.87 6.04
CA GLY A 309 -9.61 12.81 7.50
C GLY A 309 -10.91 12.28 8.10
N SER A 310 -11.89 11.90 7.27
CA SER A 310 -13.07 11.14 7.70
C SER A 310 -12.72 9.69 8.03
N TYR A 311 -13.73 8.91 8.43
CA TYR A 311 -13.55 7.52 8.83
C TYR A 311 -14.53 6.60 8.09
N GLY A 312 -13.98 5.54 7.51
CA GLY A 312 -14.68 4.34 7.10
C GLY A 312 -14.47 3.20 8.11
N ARG A 313 -14.78 1.99 7.66
CA ARG A 313 -14.61 0.71 8.34
C ARG A 313 -13.56 -0.11 7.64
N GLY A 314 -12.69 -0.75 8.40
CA GLY A 314 -11.74 -1.75 7.95
C GLY A 314 -11.68 -2.90 8.95
N GLY A 315 -10.56 -3.61 8.97
CA GLY A 315 -10.44 -4.84 9.75
C GLY A 315 -9.12 -4.99 10.48
N ARG A 316 -9.10 -5.85 11.50
CA ARG A 316 -7.90 -6.33 12.17
C ARG A 316 -8.04 -7.83 12.39
N LEU A 317 -7.14 -8.61 11.78
CA LEU A 317 -7.08 -10.04 12.01
C LEU A 317 -6.46 -10.29 13.39
N GLU A 318 -7.20 -10.93 14.29
CA GLU A 318 -6.75 -11.15 15.66
C GLU A 318 -5.72 -12.28 15.71
N ALA A 319 -4.46 -11.94 15.94
CA ALA A 319 -3.33 -12.89 15.90
C ALA A 319 -3.53 -14.12 16.79
N GLY A 320 -4.21 -13.96 17.94
CA GLY A 320 -4.52 -15.06 18.86
C GLY A 320 -5.60 -16.02 18.38
N SER A 321 -6.36 -15.65 17.35
CA SER A 321 -7.45 -16.45 16.75
C SER A 321 -6.99 -17.29 15.56
N ILE A 322 -5.80 -17.02 15.01
CA ILE A 322 -5.32 -17.65 13.78
C ILE A 322 -5.04 -19.14 14.01
N VAL A 323 -5.69 -19.98 13.22
CA VAL A 323 -5.46 -21.43 13.16
C VAL A 323 -5.13 -21.81 11.73
N ILE A 324 -3.90 -22.26 11.49
CA ILE A 324 -3.42 -22.69 10.16
C ILE A 324 -3.48 -24.22 10.08
N ASP A 325 -4.06 -24.76 9.00
CA ASP A 325 -3.97 -26.19 8.69
C ASP A 325 -2.65 -26.52 7.97
N GLU A 326 -1.60 -26.73 8.77
CA GLU A 326 -0.27 -27.13 8.29
C GLU A 326 -0.28 -28.46 7.50
N GLY A 327 -1.28 -29.32 7.73
CA GLY A 327 -1.42 -30.60 7.02
C GLY A 327 -1.95 -30.46 5.59
N ALA A 328 -2.56 -29.32 5.27
CA ALA A 328 -3.17 -29.01 3.99
C ALA A 328 -2.32 -28.04 3.14
N ALA A 329 -1.04 -27.83 3.48
CA ALA A 329 -0.15 -26.99 2.70
C ALA A 329 0.01 -27.51 1.26
N THR A 330 -0.25 -26.65 0.28
CA THR A 330 -0.09 -26.93 -1.14
C THR A 330 1.03 -26.09 -1.72
N GLY A 331 2.03 -26.72 -2.34
CA GLY A 331 3.10 -26.02 -3.03
C GLY A 331 2.59 -25.28 -4.28
N PRO A 332 3.45 -24.51 -4.98
CA PRO A 332 3.08 -23.89 -6.24
C PRO A 332 2.60 -24.95 -7.24
N GLU A 333 1.64 -24.57 -8.06
CA GLU A 333 1.29 -25.36 -9.22
C GLU A 333 2.51 -25.58 -10.12
N SER A 334 2.52 -26.69 -10.87
CA SER A 334 3.68 -27.03 -11.72
C SER A 334 4.07 -25.92 -12.72
N HIS A 335 3.11 -25.09 -13.14
CA HIS A 335 3.31 -23.95 -14.03
C HIS A 335 3.64 -22.63 -13.29
N GLU A 336 3.45 -22.59 -11.96
CA GLU A 336 3.82 -21.46 -11.08
C GLU A 336 5.24 -21.63 -10.48
N ALA A 337 5.88 -22.79 -10.62
CA ALA A 337 7.20 -23.11 -10.07
C ALA A 337 8.38 -22.36 -10.74
N GLY A 338 8.11 -21.18 -11.28
CA GLY A 338 9.04 -20.26 -11.93
C GLY A 338 9.39 -19.04 -11.07
N TRP A 339 9.79 -17.96 -11.73
CA TRP A 339 9.84 -16.62 -11.13
C TRP A 339 8.54 -15.91 -11.45
N LYS A 340 7.84 -15.45 -10.40
CA LYS A 340 6.60 -14.68 -10.52
C LYS A 340 6.80 -13.28 -9.96
N ASP A 341 5.97 -12.34 -10.38
CA ASP A 341 5.86 -11.02 -9.75
C ASP A 341 4.42 -10.67 -9.38
N THR A 342 3.46 -11.46 -9.87
CA THR A 342 2.05 -11.41 -9.48
C THR A 342 1.61 -12.82 -9.11
N ALA A 343 0.92 -13.02 -7.98
CA ALA A 343 0.40 -14.31 -7.57
C ALA A 343 -1.00 -14.21 -6.98
N VAL A 344 -1.81 -15.24 -7.22
CA VAL A 344 -3.18 -15.33 -6.70
C VAL A 344 -3.17 -15.74 -5.23
N MET A 345 -3.72 -14.89 -4.39
CA MET A 345 -4.01 -15.13 -2.97
C MET A 345 -5.46 -15.61 -2.85
N TYR A 346 -5.68 -16.90 -2.61
CA TYR A 346 -7.04 -17.45 -2.53
C TYR A 346 -7.72 -17.15 -1.18
N PRO A 347 -9.05 -16.98 -1.16
CA PRO A 347 -9.84 -16.79 0.06
C PRO A 347 -9.57 -17.85 1.13
N GLY A 348 -9.48 -17.43 2.39
CA GLY A 348 -9.27 -18.33 3.53
C GLY A 348 -7.92 -19.06 3.51
N GLN A 349 -6.96 -18.57 2.73
CA GLN A 349 -5.60 -19.11 2.67
C GLN A 349 -4.55 -18.07 3.02
N VAL A 350 -3.50 -18.51 3.72
CA VAL A 350 -2.24 -17.79 3.79
C VAL A 350 -1.36 -18.28 2.65
N THR A 351 -0.97 -17.36 1.77
CA THR A 351 -0.03 -17.64 0.67
C THR A 351 1.33 -17.10 1.04
N ARG A 352 2.38 -17.90 0.85
CA ARG A 352 3.75 -17.54 1.21
C ARG A 352 4.60 -17.38 -0.04
N VAL A 353 5.20 -16.21 -0.20
CA VAL A 353 6.16 -15.92 -1.28
C VAL A 353 7.51 -15.54 -0.70
N ILE A 354 8.60 -15.87 -1.38
CA ILE A 354 9.96 -15.51 -0.98
C ILE A 354 10.62 -14.65 -2.07
N ALA A 355 11.16 -13.50 -1.67
CA ALA A 355 11.73 -12.51 -2.57
C ALA A 355 13.06 -11.97 -2.03
N LYS A 356 13.96 -11.58 -2.94
CA LYS A 356 15.21 -10.89 -2.59
C LYS A 356 15.12 -9.41 -2.96
N PHE A 357 15.38 -8.54 -2.00
CA PHE A 357 15.28 -7.09 -2.15
C PHE A 357 16.67 -6.46 -2.35
N ASP A 358 17.18 -6.48 -3.59
CA ASP A 358 18.59 -6.13 -3.89
C ASP A 358 18.81 -4.70 -4.43
N ARG A 359 17.77 -3.85 -4.47
CA ARG A 359 17.87 -2.44 -4.88
C ARG A 359 17.16 -1.54 -3.88
N PRO A 360 17.83 -0.51 -3.34
CA PRO A 360 17.20 0.39 -2.39
C PRO A 360 16.16 1.29 -3.07
N GLY A 361 15.21 1.80 -2.29
CA GLY A 361 14.23 2.78 -2.75
C GLY A 361 12.81 2.50 -2.27
N ARG A 362 11.91 3.43 -2.59
CA ARG A 362 10.47 3.29 -2.36
C ARG A 362 9.83 2.64 -3.59
N TYR A 363 9.06 1.59 -3.35
CA TYR A 363 8.30 0.83 -4.32
C TYR A 363 6.87 0.63 -3.79
N VAL A 364 6.06 -0.17 -4.49
CA VAL A 364 4.68 -0.48 -4.10
C VAL A 364 4.39 -1.96 -4.23
N TRP A 365 3.46 -2.43 -3.41
CA TRP A 365 2.81 -3.71 -3.56
C TRP A 365 1.30 -3.48 -3.52
N HIS A 366 0.56 -4.23 -4.33
CA HIS A 366 -0.86 -3.99 -4.52
C HIS A 366 -1.60 -5.21 -5.05
N CYS A 367 -2.92 -5.22 -4.87
CA CYS A 367 -3.79 -6.04 -5.71
C CYS A 367 -3.74 -5.52 -7.15
N HIS A 368 -3.69 -6.42 -8.11
CA HIS A 368 -3.67 -6.08 -9.54
C HIS A 368 -5.07 -6.16 -10.18
N ILE A 369 -6.12 -6.33 -9.37
CA ILE A 369 -7.47 -5.88 -9.75
C ILE A 369 -7.46 -4.36 -9.66
N LEU A 370 -7.53 -3.66 -10.79
CA LEU A 370 -7.24 -2.22 -10.82
C LEU A 370 -8.27 -1.41 -10.03
N SER A 371 -9.54 -1.82 -10.08
CA SER A 371 -10.60 -1.24 -9.27
C SER A 371 -10.34 -1.39 -7.75
N HIS A 372 -9.70 -2.49 -7.31
CA HIS A 372 -9.22 -2.64 -5.93
C HIS A 372 -8.00 -1.74 -5.68
N GLU A 373 -7.02 -1.72 -6.59
CA GLU A 373 -5.78 -0.92 -6.49
C GLU A 373 -6.08 0.56 -6.22
N ASP A 374 -6.99 1.15 -7.01
CA ASP A 374 -7.34 2.58 -6.95
C ASP A 374 -8.21 2.94 -5.74
N HIS A 375 -8.81 1.96 -5.03
CA HIS A 375 -9.77 2.22 -3.95
C HIS A 375 -9.77 1.15 -2.83
N GLU A 376 -8.70 0.88 -2.09
CA GLU A 376 -7.38 1.53 -1.99
C GLU A 376 -6.32 0.44 -1.70
N MET A 377 -6.40 -0.70 -2.39
CA MET A 377 -5.65 -1.93 -2.10
C MET A 377 -4.20 -1.88 -2.62
N MET A 378 -3.52 -0.77 -2.38
CA MET A 378 -2.14 -0.49 -2.71
C MET A 378 -1.41 0.11 -1.51
N ARG A 379 -0.19 -0.36 -1.25
CA ARG A 379 0.65 0.13 -0.16
C ARG A 379 2.09 0.35 -0.64
N PRO A 380 2.75 1.43 -0.16
CA PRO A 380 4.17 1.61 -0.40
C PRO A 380 4.99 0.62 0.44
N PHE A 381 6.16 0.24 -0.06
CA PHE A 381 7.21 -0.42 0.73
C PHE A 381 8.56 0.24 0.46
N HIS A 382 9.52 0.10 1.39
CA HIS A 382 10.86 0.66 1.25
C HIS A 382 11.94 -0.40 1.40
N VAL A 383 12.79 -0.55 0.40
CA VAL A 383 13.98 -1.41 0.48
C VAL A 383 15.18 -0.60 0.95
N GLY A 384 15.85 -1.07 1.98
CA GLY A 384 16.99 -0.40 2.57
C GLY A 384 16.78 -0.19 4.03
N ASP A 385 17.61 0.68 4.61
CA ASP A 385 17.55 0.92 6.04
C ASP A 385 16.16 1.38 6.48
N GLY A 386 15.28 1.88 5.60
CA GLY A 386 13.89 2.24 5.93
C GLY A 386 13.83 3.44 6.89
N THR A 387 14.88 3.62 7.69
CA THR A 387 15.29 4.79 8.40
C THR A 387 15.37 5.92 7.38
N HIS A 388 14.33 6.73 7.32
CA HIS A 388 14.24 7.89 8.21
C HIS A 388 15.54 8.32 8.95
N LYS A 389 16.77 8.13 8.42
CA LYS A 389 17.98 8.82 8.92
C LYS A 389 17.82 10.34 8.87
N ASP A 390 16.83 10.82 8.13
CA ASP A 390 16.45 12.22 8.02
C ASP A 390 15.09 12.57 8.68
N GLN A 391 14.45 11.70 9.47
CA GLN A 391 13.19 12.03 10.15
C GLN A 391 13.12 11.51 11.58
N TYR A 392 13.93 12.10 12.45
CA TYR A 392 13.62 12.13 13.87
C TYR A 392 12.24 12.75 14.07
N LEU A 393 11.41 12.12 14.91
CA LEU A 393 10.29 12.81 15.53
C LEU A 393 10.85 13.90 16.46
N LEU A 394 11.84 13.54 17.28
CA LEU A 394 12.54 14.45 18.20
C LEU A 394 14.05 14.20 18.18
N LEU A 395 14.83 15.24 17.89
CA LEU A 395 16.29 15.25 18.05
C LEU A 395 16.69 16.37 19.02
N ALA A 396 17.35 16.01 20.13
CA ALA A 396 17.80 16.99 21.12
C ALA A 396 19.26 16.80 21.54
N ASP A 397 19.92 17.92 21.85
CA ASP A 397 21.30 17.89 22.36
C ASP A 397 21.36 17.41 23.83
N ASP A 398 20.51 17.94 24.72
CA ASP A 398 20.57 17.58 26.15
C ASP A 398 19.55 16.48 26.51
N ARG A 399 18.29 16.67 26.12
CA ARG A 399 17.22 15.80 26.61
C ARG A 399 15.97 15.80 25.76
N VAL A 400 15.49 14.59 25.47
CA VAL A 400 14.10 14.33 25.09
C VAL A 400 13.34 13.77 26.30
N ARG A 401 12.13 14.27 26.55
CA ARG A 401 11.31 13.80 27.67
C ARG A 401 9.83 13.73 27.31
N PHE A 402 9.28 12.52 27.43
CA PHE A 402 7.86 12.23 27.40
C PHE A 402 7.30 12.12 28.82
N GLN A 403 6.10 12.64 29.04
CA GLN A 403 5.46 12.66 30.35
C GLN A 403 3.94 12.67 30.17
N SER A 404 3.22 11.93 31.02
CA SER A 404 1.75 11.73 30.93
C SER A 404 1.34 10.91 29.70
N LEU A 405 0.07 10.96 29.29
CA LEU A 405 -0.45 10.26 28.12
C LEU A 405 0.17 10.82 26.83
N TYR A 406 0.72 9.95 25.99
CA TYR A 406 1.18 10.29 24.66
C TYR A 406 1.10 9.08 23.73
N THR A 407 0.86 9.35 22.45
CA THR A 407 1.12 8.41 21.35
C THR A 407 1.99 9.13 20.34
N ALA A 408 3.14 8.54 20.02
CA ALA A 408 4.16 9.15 19.18
C ALA A 408 4.62 8.17 18.09
N TYR A 409 4.88 8.70 16.90
CA TYR A 409 5.37 7.94 15.74
C TYR A 409 6.62 8.61 15.18
N GLY A 410 7.70 7.84 15.02
CA GLY A 410 9.00 8.28 14.54
C GLY A 410 10.10 8.25 15.60
N ASP A 411 11.35 8.42 15.15
CA ASP A 411 12.51 8.12 15.99
C ASP A 411 12.84 9.23 16.98
N VAL A 412 13.35 8.82 18.14
CA VAL A 412 13.78 9.70 19.21
C VAL A 412 15.28 9.58 19.37
N TYR A 413 15.98 10.71 19.27
CA TYR A 413 17.41 10.77 19.51
C TYR A 413 17.79 11.87 20.50
N SER A 414 18.72 11.55 21.40
CA SER A 414 19.31 12.52 22.32
C SER A 414 20.84 12.40 22.41
N ASN A 415 21.59 13.48 22.21
CA ASN A 415 23.03 13.51 22.57
C ASN A 415 23.26 13.46 24.09
N GLY A 416 22.20 13.66 24.88
CA GLY A 416 22.21 13.43 26.32
C GLY A 416 21.31 12.26 26.65
N ARG A 417 20.15 12.54 27.27
CA ARG A 417 19.25 11.49 27.79
C ARG A 417 17.86 11.47 27.18
N ALA A 418 17.24 10.30 27.14
CA ALA A 418 15.83 10.11 26.85
C ALA A 418 15.07 9.68 28.12
N GLU A 419 13.93 10.30 28.39
CA GLU A 419 13.15 10.03 29.60
C GLU A 419 11.67 9.83 29.28
N PHE A 420 11.13 8.65 29.57
CA PHE A 420 9.70 8.36 29.51
C PHE A 420 9.19 8.25 30.95
N LYS A 421 8.46 9.27 31.41
CA LYS A 421 8.11 9.45 32.82
C LYS A 421 6.68 9.00 33.13
N ASN A 422 6.46 8.63 34.40
CA ASN A 422 5.17 8.23 34.95
C ASN A 422 4.07 9.28 34.70
N GLY A 423 2.83 8.83 34.50
CA GLY A 423 1.66 9.69 34.54
C GLY A 423 0.40 8.95 34.11
N ASP A 424 0.41 8.45 32.87
CA ASP A 424 -0.64 7.69 32.20
C ASP A 424 0.03 6.71 31.20
N ASP A 425 -0.76 5.99 30.43
CA ASP A 425 -0.25 4.99 29.48
C ASP A 425 0.37 5.71 28.27
N GLY A 426 1.64 5.44 27.97
CA GLY A 426 2.39 6.11 26.90
C GLY A 426 2.89 5.15 25.84
N MET A 427 2.76 5.51 24.56
CA MET A 427 3.18 4.67 23.43
C MET A 427 4.08 5.43 22.47
N LEU A 428 5.26 4.86 22.16
CA LEU A 428 6.12 5.31 21.08
C LEU A 428 6.23 4.20 20.04
N HIS A 429 6.05 4.52 18.77
CA HIS A 429 6.36 3.66 17.63
C HIS A 429 7.55 4.25 16.88
N GLY A 430 8.72 3.63 17.03
CA GLY A 430 10.00 4.16 16.55
C GLY A 430 11.14 3.86 17.51
N ASP A 431 12.35 4.05 17.02
CA ASP A 431 13.56 3.72 17.76
C ASP A 431 13.93 4.83 18.73
N VAL A 432 14.54 4.45 19.86
CA VAL A 432 15.05 5.38 20.87
C VAL A 432 16.55 5.21 20.99
N THR A 433 17.29 6.27 20.66
CA THR A 433 18.74 6.30 20.85
C THR A 433 19.15 7.44 21.78
N ALA A 434 20.05 7.18 22.72
CA ALA A 434 20.65 8.22 23.55
C ALA A 434 22.14 7.96 23.81
N VAL A 435 22.97 8.99 23.70
CA VAL A 435 24.42 8.88 23.99
C VAL A 435 24.67 8.63 25.47
N ASP A 436 23.95 9.31 26.38
CA ASP A 436 24.01 9.02 27.83
C ASP A 436 23.01 7.91 28.15
N LYS A 437 21.86 8.24 28.74
CA LYS A 437 20.98 7.26 29.39
C LYS A 437 19.55 7.32 28.90
N ILE A 438 18.87 6.18 28.99
CA ILE A 438 17.44 6.04 28.73
C ILE A 438 16.74 5.52 30.00
N ASP A 439 15.80 6.30 30.54
CA ASP A 439 14.93 5.88 31.64
C ASP A 439 13.49 5.70 31.13
N ILE A 440 12.96 4.47 31.12
CA ILE A 440 11.59 4.14 30.70
C ILE A 440 10.79 3.67 31.91
N ARG A 441 9.80 4.47 32.31
CA ARG A 441 9.00 4.22 33.52
C ARG A 441 7.78 3.34 33.27
N GLU A 442 7.18 2.86 34.35
CA GLU A 442 5.94 2.08 34.33
C GLU A 442 4.86 2.69 33.41
N ARG A 443 4.08 1.81 32.76
CA ARG A 443 3.01 2.13 31.80
C ARG A 443 3.47 2.85 30.53
N ASN A 444 4.74 2.72 30.15
CA ASN A 444 5.23 3.17 28.85
C ASN A 444 5.60 1.95 27.99
N THR A 445 5.21 1.98 26.72
CA THR A 445 5.52 0.97 25.71
C THR A 445 6.28 1.60 24.56
N ILE A 446 7.44 1.03 24.23
CA ILE A 446 8.22 1.38 23.03
C ILE A 446 8.12 0.24 22.01
N HIS A 447 7.52 0.55 20.88
CA HIS A 447 7.47 -0.30 19.70
C HIS A 447 8.63 0.04 18.76
N GLY A 448 9.83 -0.47 19.10
CA GLY A 448 11.08 -0.18 18.40
C GLY A 448 12.31 -0.62 19.20
N ASP A 449 13.49 -0.40 18.64
CA ASP A 449 14.76 -0.67 19.29
C ASP A 449 15.14 0.46 20.27
N VAL A 450 15.82 0.11 21.36
CA VAL A 450 16.27 1.04 22.39
C VAL A 450 17.77 0.87 22.59
N THR A 451 18.55 1.89 22.24
CA THR A 451 20.02 1.85 22.26
C THR A 451 20.59 3.01 23.08
N SER A 452 21.48 2.71 24.02
CA SER A 452 22.08 3.71 24.91
C SER A 452 23.59 3.56 25.00
N GLY A 453 24.32 4.69 24.97
CA GLY A 453 25.78 4.70 25.15
C GLY A 453 26.24 4.53 26.61
N ASP A 454 25.44 4.95 27.61
CA ASP A 454 25.67 4.66 29.04
C ASP A 454 24.72 3.58 29.58
N ARG A 455 23.45 3.91 29.86
CA ARG A 455 22.55 2.96 30.53
C ARG A 455 21.10 2.99 30.05
N ILE A 456 20.44 1.85 30.06
CA ILE A 456 18.97 1.71 29.92
C ILE A 456 18.37 1.24 31.24
N ARG A 457 17.28 1.90 31.69
CA ARG A 457 16.50 1.47 32.85
C ARG A 457 15.02 1.36 32.54
N LEU A 458 14.52 0.14 32.60
CA LEU A 458 13.09 -0.16 32.61
C LEU A 458 12.58 -0.23 34.06
N TYR A 459 11.47 0.43 34.36
CA TYR A 459 10.83 0.38 35.67
C TYR A 459 9.43 -0.26 35.58
N GLY A 460 9.09 -1.08 36.57
CA GLY A 460 7.74 -1.66 36.67
C GLY A 460 7.38 -2.53 35.47
N ASP A 461 6.26 -2.19 34.83
CA ASP A 461 5.65 -2.84 33.66
C ASP A 461 5.98 -2.14 32.33
N ALA A 462 7.04 -1.31 32.29
CA ALA A 462 7.53 -0.73 31.05
C ALA A 462 7.87 -1.82 30.02
N THR A 463 7.44 -1.63 28.78
CA THR A 463 7.59 -2.62 27.70
C THR A 463 8.40 -2.04 26.55
N VAL A 464 9.31 -2.85 26.00
CA VAL A 464 10.03 -2.57 24.75
C VAL A 464 9.87 -3.81 23.88
N THR A 465 9.37 -3.66 22.66
CA THR A 465 9.13 -4.81 21.76
C THR A 465 10.34 -5.14 20.88
N GLY A 466 11.24 -4.17 20.66
CA GLY A 466 12.47 -4.36 19.91
C GLY A 466 13.67 -4.76 20.78
N THR A 467 14.86 -4.60 20.20
CA THR A 467 16.15 -4.90 20.82
C THR A 467 16.52 -3.84 21.86
N ILE A 468 17.08 -4.28 22.98
CA ILE A 468 17.64 -3.39 24.00
C ILE A 468 19.16 -3.53 23.97
N SER A 469 19.85 -2.46 23.62
CA SER A 469 21.32 -2.39 23.53
C SER A 469 21.86 -1.37 24.54
N ASP A 470 22.45 -1.89 25.62
CA ASP A 470 22.96 -1.08 26.73
C ASP A 470 24.49 -0.98 26.71
N TYR A 471 25.04 0.17 27.12
CA TYR A 471 26.49 0.49 27.03
C TYR A 471 27.06 0.31 25.61
N ASP A 472 26.36 0.78 24.58
CA ASP A 472 26.81 0.67 23.20
C ASP A 472 27.78 1.80 22.85
N ASP A 473 29.08 1.48 22.87
CA ASP A 473 30.17 2.39 22.53
C ASP A 473 30.11 2.93 21.08
N ALA A 474 29.24 2.38 20.22
CA ALA A 474 29.03 2.86 18.85
C ALA A 474 28.05 4.05 18.75
N VAL A 475 27.37 4.42 19.84
CA VAL A 475 26.47 5.58 19.86
C VAL A 475 27.28 6.87 19.95
N GLU A 476 27.37 7.60 18.83
CA GLU A 476 28.10 8.87 18.73
C GLU A 476 27.16 10.08 18.71
N GLU A 477 27.57 11.19 19.32
CA GLU A 477 26.84 12.47 19.26
C GLU A 477 26.54 12.88 17.81
N MET A 478 25.30 13.30 17.57
CA MET A 478 24.88 13.86 16.30
C MET A 478 24.96 15.38 16.28
N ALA A 479 25.39 15.91 15.12
CA ALA A 479 25.44 17.34 14.92
C ALA A 479 24.03 17.94 14.87
N ILE A 480 23.75 18.89 15.77
CA ILE A 480 22.50 19.66 15.76
C ILE A 480 22.64 20.82 14.78
N PRO A 481 21.65 21.07 13.89
CA PRO A 481 21.72 22.15 12.93
C PRO A 481 21.89 23.53 13.59
N ASP A 482 22.92 24.26 13.16
CA ASP A 482 23.06 25.67 13.51
C ASP A 482 22.10 26.52 12.66
N LEU A 483 21.46 27.49 13.31
CA LEU A 483 20.64 28.47 12.60
C LEU A 483 21.51 29.61 12.07
N ALA A 484 21.35 29.91 10.78
CA ALA A 484 21.92 31.11 10.20
C ALA A 484 21.34 32.36 10.90
N PRO A 485 22.16 33.38 11.23
CA PRO A 485 21.66 34.59 11.85
C PRO A 485 20.62 35.28 10.95
N PHE A 486 19.50 35.69 11.53
CA PHE A 486 18.48 36.48 10.86
C PHE A 486 18.12 37.72 11.67
N SER A 487 17.56 38.73 10.99
CA SER A 487 17.06 39.96 11.59
C SER A 487 15.56 40.08 11.36
N TYR A 488 14.87 40.74 12.28
CA TYR A 488 13.44 41.03 12.18
C TYR A 488 13.18 42.53 12.04
N GLY A 489 12.00 42.90 11.55
CA GLY A 489 11.61 44.28 11.26
C GLY A 489 11.12 45.06 12.48
N SER A 490 10.62 46.28 12.26
CA SER A 490 10.00 47.11 13.31
C SER A 490 8.48 46.95 13.44
N ASP A 491 7.86 46.30 12.46
CA ASP A 491 6.42 46.36 12.24
C ASP A 491 5.64 45.39 13.12
N ASN A 492 4.48 45.82 13.61
CA ASN A 492 3.59 44.99 14.40
C ASN A 492 2.34 44.68 13.58
N VAL A 493 2.15 43.41 13.25
CA VAL A 493 0.98 42.88 12.56
C VAL A 493 -0.01 42.36 13.60
N LYS A 494 -1.25 42.81 13.46
CA LYS A 494 -2.39 42.36 14.26
C LYS A 494 -3.47 41.86 13.30
N VAL A 495 -3.86 40.60 13.45
CA VAL A 495 -5.07 40.04 12.83
C VAL A 495 -6.14 40.01 13.92
N SER A 496 -7.15 40.88 13.81
CA SER A 496 -8.18 41.00 14.85
C SER A 496 -9.12 39.81 14.81
N ALA A 497 -9.94 39.66 15.86
CA ALA A 497 -10.79 38.48 15.99
C ALA A 497 -11.73 38.30 14.78
N GLY A 498 -11.79 37.08 14.23
CA GLY A 498 -12.57 36.73 13.04
C GLY A 498 -12.06 37.32 11.72
N GLU A 499 -10.92 38.03 11.70
CA GLU A 499 -10.36 38.59 10.46
C GLU A 499 -9.50 37.57 9.71
N PHE A 500 -9.41 37.76 8.40
CA PHE A 500 -8.48 37.06 7.52
C PHE A 500 -7.37 38.02 7.06
N LEU A 501 -6.11 37.58 7.11
CA LEU A 501 -4.97 38.32 6.57
C LEU A 501 -4.01 37.38 5.83
N ALA A 502 -3.78 37.62 4.55
CA ALA A 502 -2.63 37.06 3.83
C ALA A 502 -1.40 37.95 4.08
N LEU A 503 -0.37 37.42 4.75
CA LEU A 503 0.84 38.16 5.10
C LEU A 503 1.95 37.84 4.07
N PRO A 504 2.53 38.83 3.39
CA PRO A 504 3.62 38.57 2.46
C PRO A 504 4.91 38.21 3.21
N PRO A 505 5.82 37.43 2.59
CA PRO A 505 7.16 37.18 3.13
C PRO A 505 7.89 38.48 3.47
N GLY A 506 8.61 38.50 4.60
CA GLY A 506 9.29 39.72 5.08
C GLY A 506 9.66 39.72 6.55
N ASP A 507 10.08 40.88 7.03
CA ASP A 507 10.63 41.08 8.38
C ASP A 507 9.64 41.82 9.29
N TYR A 508 9.27 41.23 10.43
CA TYR A 508 8.27 41.77 11.35
C TYR A 508 8.74 41.75 12.80
N LYS A 509 8.43 42.81 13.56
CA LYS A 509 8.68 42.79 14.99
C LYS A 509 7.75 41.82 15.69
N GLN A 510 6.46 41.88 15.40
CA GLN A 510 5.48 41.04 16.08
C GLN A 510 4.35 40.71 15.15
N VAL A 511 3.92 39.45 15.17
CA VAL A 511 2.69 39.00 14.53
C VAL A 511 1.79 38.39 15.59
N LYS A 512 0.58 38.92 15.73
CA LYS A 512 -0.39 38.45 16.71
C LYS A 512 -1.74 38.20 16.06
N VAL A 513 -2.19 36.96 16.13
CA VAL A 513 -3.45 36.47 15.57
C VAL A 513 -4.42 36.24 16.72
N TYR A 514 -5.55 36.95 16.71
CA TYR A 514 -6.54 36.94 17.78
C TYR A 514 -7.62 35.88 17.54
N GLU A 515 -8.62 35.84 18.44
CA GLU A 515 -9.62 34.77 18.49
C GLU A 515 -10.35 34.55 17.15
N ASP A 516 -10.45 33.29 16.70
CA ASP A 516 -11.13 32.89 15.46
C ASP A 516 -10.58 33.56 14.17
N ALA A 517 -9.38 34.13 14.21
CA ALA A 517 -8.78 34.83 13.09
C ALA A 517 -7.84 33.92 12.28
N ILE A 518 -7.72 34.19 10.98
CA ILE A 518 -6.92 33.41 10.04
C ILE A 518 -5.77 34.27 9.50
N LEU A 519 -4.54 33.79 9.66
CA LEU A 519 -3.33 34.33 9.04
C LEU A 519 -2.86 33.35 7.97
N LYS A 520 -2.86 33.76 6.69
CA LYS A 520 -2.34 32.95 5.58
C LYS A 520 -0.91 33.34 5.25
N LEU A 521 -0.03 32.34 5.14
CA LEU A 521 1.33 32.47 4.61
C LEU A 521 1.45 31.71 3.28
N GLU A 522 2.22 32.26 2.36
CA GLU A 522 2.56 31.62 1.09
C GLU A 522 4.08 31.33 1.06
N ALA A 523 4.53 30.54 0.08
CA ALA A 523 5.94 30.23 -0.15
C ALA A 523 6.88 31.43 0.07
N GLY A 524 7.84 31.29 0.98
CA GLY A 524 8.78 32.36 1.31
C GLY A 524 9.32 32.33 2.75
N VAL A 525 10.08 33.38 3.09
CA VAL A 525 10.75 33.51 4.39
C VAL A 525 10.14 34.65 5.20
N TYR A 526 9.80 34.35 6.44
CA TYR A 526 9.18 35.27 7.40
C TYR A 526 10.08 35.40 8.63
N ASN A 527 10.72 36.55 8.81
CA ASN A 527 11.56 36.81 9.97
C ASN A 527 10.79 37.59 11.02
N VAL A 528 10.48 36.97 12.16
CA VAL A 528 9.64 37.56 13.19
C VAL A 528 10.34 37.58 14.55
N GLN A 529 10.19 38.65 15.34
CA GLN A 529 10.68 38.59 16.72
C GLN A 529 9.77 37.69 17.57
N ARG A 530 8.46 37.89 17.44
CA ARG A 530 7.45 37.21 18.26
C ARG A 530 6.21 36.86 17.44
N LEU A 531 5.83 35.59 17.46
CA LEU A 531 4.61 35.06 16.85
C LEU A 531 3.68 34.54 17.95
N TYR A 532 2.44 35.04 17.94
CA TYR A 532 1.40 34.66 18.90
C TYR A 532 0.14 34.20 18.16
N LEU A 533 -0.19 32.92 18.29
CA LEU A 533 -1.46 32.34 17.88
C LEU A 533 -2.30 32.14 19.14
N ASN A 534 -3.43 32.85 19.21
CA ASN A 534 -4.30 32.84 20.38
C ASN A 534 -5.53 31.95 20.11
N LYS A 535 -6.51 32.02 21.01
CA LYS A 535 -7.65 31.11 21.05
C LYS A 535 -8.32 30.83 19.69
N ARG A 536 -8.34 29.58 19.22
CA ARG A 536 -8.97 29.18 17.94
C ARG A 536 -8.51 29.99 16.73
N SER A 537 -7.32 30.59 16.78
CA SER A 537 -6.75 31.26 15.62
C SER A 537 -6.02 30.27 14.73
N THR A 538 -6.08 30.47 13.42
CA THR A 538 -5.45 29.58 12.44
C THR A 538 -4.30 30.29 11.72
N LEU A 539 -3.14 29.63 11.65
CA LEU A 539 -2.07 29.92 10.72
C LEU A 539 -2.17 28.93 9.56
N GLU A 540 -2.68 29.40 8.43
CA GLU A 540 -2.84 28.63 7.20
C GLU A 540 -1.59 28.79 6.32
N VAL A 541 -1.05 27.69 5.81
CA VAL A 541 0.15 27.70 4.99
C VAL A 541 -0.13 27.09 3.62
N ASP A 542 0.13 27.89 2.58
CA ASP A 542 0.06 27.47 1.19
C ASP A 542 1.47 27.30 0.62
N ALA A 543 1.90 26.03 0.53
CA ALA A 543 3.23 25.66 0.06
C ALA A 543 3.24 25.22 -1.43
N GLN A 544 2.17 25.49 -2.18
CA GLN A 544 2.06 25.09 -3.60
C GLN A 544 3.23 25.59 -4.45
N LEU A 545 3.73 26.80 -4.14
CA LEU A 545 4.82 27.45 -4.88
C LEU A 545 6.20 27.27 -4.24
N GLY A 546 6.30 26.50 -3.16
CA GLY A 546 7.54 26.22 -2.45
C GLY A 546 7.41 26.30 -0.93
N ALA A 547 8.50 25.97 -0.24
CA ALA A 547 8.53 25.90 1.21
C ALA A 547 8.33 27.27 1.89
N VAL A 548 7.73 27.22 3.08
CA VAL A 548 7.54 28.35 3.98
C VAL A 548 8.49 28.21 5.16
N THR A 549 9.29 29.25 5.41
CA THR A 549 10.21 29.31 6.55
C THR A 549 9.83 30.45 7.46
N VAL A 550 9.59 30.16 8.73
CA VAL A 550 9.29 31.15 9.79
C VAL A 550 10.46 31.19 10.76
N ASN A 551 11.27 32.23 10.69
CA ASN A 551 12.39 32.47 11.58
C ASN A 551 11.94 33.31 12.79
N ILE A 552 12.18 32.84 14.01
CA ILE A 552 11.68 33.42 15.27
C ILE A 552 12.83 33.72 16.23
N ASP A 553 13.05 34.99 16.56
CA ASP A 553 14.17 35.41 17.44
C ASP A 553 13.88 35.29 18.95
N ASN A 554 12.61 35.33 19.38
CA ASN A 554 12.32 35.44 20.81
C ASN A 554 11.20 34.51 21.27
N LYS A 555 10.01 34.60 20.67
CA LYS A 555 8.83 33.90 21.20
C LYS A 555 7.94 33.32 20.11
N LEU A 556 7.65 32.04 20.28
CA LEU A 556 6.54 31.32 19.66
C LEU A 556 5.58 30.91 20.78
N ASP A 557 4.31 31.22 20.62
CA ASP A 557 3.24 30.85 21.56
C ASP A 557 2.00 30.44 20.75
N VAL A 558 1.61 29.18 20.87
CA VAL A 558 0.44 28.57 20.20
C VAL A 558 -0.43 27.96 21.29
N VAL A 559 -1.61 28.53 21.52
CA VAL A 559 -2.40 28.26 22.73
C VAL A 559 -3.91 28.30 22.48
N HIS A 560 -4.65 27.54 23.30
CA HIS A 560 -6.12 27.52 23.39
C HIS A 560 -6.79 27.14 22.06
N ASP A 561 -6.56 25.92 21.59
CA ASP A 561 -7.12 25.38 20.35
C ASP A 561 -6.66 26.16 19.10
N ALA A 562 -5.48 26.79 19.16
CA ALA A 562 -4.89 27.44 17.99
C ALA A 562 -4.33 26.39 17.02
N GLU A 563 -4.37 26.70 15.73
CA GLU A 563 -4.03 25.76 14.67
C GLU A 563 -2.91 26.30 13.79
N VAL A 564 -1.93 25.45 13.47
CA VAL A 564 -0.99 25.63 12.36
C VAL A 564 -1.22 24.50 11.38
N VAL A 565 -1.72 24.83 10.19
CA VAL A 565 -2.17 23.86 9.18
C VAL A 565 -1.58 24.19 7.81
N ILE A 566 -1.42 23.16 6.98
CA ILE A 566 -0.85 23.27 5.64
C ILE A 566 -1.91 22.80 4.64
N ASP A 567 -2.36 23.69 3.77
CA ASP A 567 -3.45 23.41 2.81
C ASP A 567 -2.92 22.71 1.55
N ASN A 568 -1.80 23.18 1.01
CA ASN A 568 -1.19 22.66 -0.22
C ASN A 568 0.27 22.29 0.03
N GLY A 569 0.51 21.12 0.63
CA GLY A 569 1.86 20.64 0.93
C GLY A 569 1.88 19.59 2.04
N THR A 570 3.05 19.37 2.61
CA THR A 570 3.29 18.45 3.72
C THR A 570 4.00 19.16 4.88
N SER A 571 4.10 18.52 6.05
CA SER A 571 4.86 19.07 7.19
C SER A 571 6.34 19.37 6.86
N ARG A 572 6.89 18.78 5.79
CA ARG A 572 8.26 19.08 5.31
C ARG A 572 8.39 20.46 4.68
N ASP A 573 7.27 21.02 4.21
CA ASP A 573 7.25 22.28 3.47
C ASP A 573 7.11 23.50 4.39
N LEU A 574 6.97 23.29 5.71
CA LEU A 574 6.90 24.36 6.71
C LEU A 574 7.98 24.15 7.77
N THR A 575 8.87 25.12 7.93
CA THR A 575 9.94 25.08 8.95
C THR A 575 9.91 26.32 9.84
N PHE A 576 9.91 26.11 11.15
CA PHE A 576 10.06 27.13 12.18
C PHE A 576 11.47 27.10 12.75
N ASN A 577 12.30 28.08 12.40
CA ASN A 577 13.63 28.24 12.99
C ASN A 577 13.54 29.15 14.21
N ILE A 578 13.98 28.72 15.38
CA ILE A 578 13.87 29.49 16.62
C ILE A 578 15.26 29.78 17.18
N ASP A 579 15.76 31.00 16.96
CA ASP A 579 17.04 31.47 17.50
C ASP A 579 16.81 32.25 18.79
N GLY A 580 16.73 31.52 19.91
CA GLY A 580 16.58 32.14 21.23
C GLY A 580 16.58 31.11 22.35
N SER A 581 17.22 31.41 23.48
CA SER A 581 17.39 30.44 24.58
C SER A 581 16.14 30.28 25.48
N SER A 582 14.97 30.61 24.96
CA SER A 582 13.73 30.70 25.72
C SER A 582 12.98 29.36 25.71
N SER A 583 11.96 29.24 26.58
CA SER A 583 11.03 28.11 26.50
C SER A 583 9.82 28.50 25.65
N HIS A 584 9.57 27.70 24.62
CA HIS A 584 8.46 27.87 23.67
C HIS A 584 7.43 26.80 23.96
N LYS A 585 6.14 27.20 23.93
CA LYS A 585 5.04 26.34 24.34
C LYS A 585 4.01 26.25 23.21
N ILE A 586 3.62 25.02 22.92
CA ILE A 586 2.43 24.67 22.15
C ILE A 586 1.55 23.91 23.13
N ARG A 587 0.33 24.39 23.38
CA ARG A 587 -0.50 23.83 24.46
C ARG A 587 -1.99 24.12 24.36
N ASP A 588 -2.74 23.56 25.30
CA ASP A 588 -4.16 23.79 25.54
C ASP A 588 -4.99 23.45 24.27
N GLY A 589 -4.97 22.18 23.82
CA GLY A 589 -5.79 21.70 22.69
C GLY A 589 -5.27 22.04 21.29
N SER A 590 -4.09 22.64 21.18
CA SER A 590 -3.59 23.18 19.91
C SER A 590 -3.15 22.11 18.91
N ILE A 591 -3.31 22.42 17.61
CA ILE A 591 -2.85 21.61 16.47
C ILE A 591 -1.63 22.28 15.84
N PHE A 592 -0.58 21.52 15.58
CA PHE A 592 0.62 22.05 14.93
C PHE A 592 1.17 21.11 13.87
N GLN A 593 1.17 21.57 12.62
CA GLN A 593 1.86 20.92 11.51
C GLN A 593 3.14 21.69 11.15
N GLY A 594 4.21 20.97 10.82
CA GLY A 594 5.48 21.56 10.38
C GLY A 594 6.67 21.18 11.27
N ASN A 595 7.86 21.51 10.79
CA ASN A 595 9.12 21.23 11.49
C ASN A 595 9.55 22.39 12.37
N ILE A 596 10.21 22.11 13.49
CA ILE A 596 10.83 23.10 14.36
C ILE A 596 12.33 22.82 14.38
N ILE A 597 13.17 23.85 14.25
CA ILE A 597 14.61 23.77 14.46
C ILE A 597 14.96 24.80 15.52
N ALA A 598 15.38 24.35 16.71
CA ALA A 598 15.55 25.22 17.86
C ALA A 598 16.78 24.83 18.72
N PRO A 599 18.02 24.95 18.19
CA PRO A 599 19.22 24.36 18.78
C PRO A 599 19.58 24.91 20.17
N LYS A 600 19.03 26.06 20.55
CA LYS A 600 19.32 26.74 21.82
C LYS A 600 18.11 26.77 22.76
N ALA A 601 16.96 26.24 22.36
CA ALA A 601 15.69 26.46 23.04
C ALA A 601 15.16 25.19 23.71
N THR A 602 14.15 25.37 24.57
CA THR A 602 13.32 24.24 25.04
C THR A 602 11.94 24.34 24.42
N ILE A 603 11.55 23.34 23.63
CA ILE A 603 10.20 23.19 23.11
C ILE A 603 9.37 22.36 24.08
N ARG A 604 8.14 22.79 24.37
CA ARG A 604 7.19 22.07 25.23
C ARG A 604 5.85 21.94 24.53
N LEU A 605 5.45 20.68 24.30
CA LEU A 605 4.09 20.30 23.93
C LEU A 605 3.37 19.88 25.21
N GLN A 606 2.24 20.50 25.55
CA GLN A 606 1.55 20.29 26.84
C GLN A 606 0.03 20.39 26.69
N ASP A 607 -0.75 19.81 27.58
CA ASP A 607 -2.21 20.06 27.67
C ASP A 607 -2.95 19.75 26.34
N ASP A 608 -2.92 18.47 25.90
CA ASP A 608 -3.65 17.90 24.74
C ASP A 608 -3.26 18.48 23.36
N VAL A 609 -2.01 18.31 22.95
CA VAL A 609 -1.51 18.81 21.66
C VAL A 609 -1.46 17.71 20.60
N TYR A 610 -1.95 18.01 19.40
CA TYR A 610 -1.66 17.23 18.20
C TYR A 610 -0.50 17.87 17.42
N PHE A 611 0.60 17.15 17.24
CA PHE A 611 1.78 17.62 16.52
C PHE A 611 2.13 16.67 15.37
N LYS A 612 2.33 17.22 14.17
CA LYS A 612 2.72 16.49 12.96
C LYS A 612 3.92 17.15 12.29
N GLY A 613 5.11 16.62 12.54
CA GLY A 613 6.38 17.13 12.03
C GLY A 613 7.57 16.61 12.82
N SER A 614 8.71 17.31 12.75
CA SER A 614 9.93 17.03 13.50
C SER A 614 10.35 18.22 14.38
N ILE A 615 11.05 17.96 15.49
CA ILE A 615 11.66 18.99 16.36
C ILE A 615 13.16 18.76 16.51
#